data_AF-A0A2N0S7P1-F1
#
_entry.id   AF-A0A2N0S7P1-F1
#
_cell.length_a   1.000
_cell.length_b   1.000
_cell.length_c   1.000
_cell.angle_alpha   90.00
_cell.angle_beta   90.00
_cell.angle_gamma   90.00
#
_symmetry.space_group_name_H-M   'P 1'
#
loop_
_entity.id
_entity.type
_entity.pdbx_description
1 polymer ?
#
loop_
_entity_poly.entity_id
_entity_poly.type
_entity_poly.pdbx_seq_one_letter_code
_entity_poly.pdbx_strand_id
1 'polypeptide(L)'
;MWAYTNLPTSPTSQILGFITELIFRSLFIIFIENEVNLHSFGVIVDGYKEFECFGAAFGLVLQNTNFVYNIKSLTLDFDSEITDNITKFLEFLCSNCNLISSLYFLLPIINNGHPIIKKNLSQMIKLQKNLKKISFSHNCPLSLLLLLKNPNCSNTLNTIIFYSIDFKNMNFLSELFNQLNVLESIHIVN
;
A
#
# COMPACT_ATOMS: atom_id res chain seq x y z
N MET A 1 -12.04 -1.89 -24.88
CA MET A 1 -10.95 -2.26 -25.81
C MET A 1 -10.45 -0.99 -26.47
N TRP A 2 -9.53 -0.29 -25.82
CA TRP A 2 -8.78 0.82 -26.42
C TRP A 2 -7.39 0.27 -26.63
N ALA A 3 -6.99 0.08 -27.90
CA ALA A 3 -5.62 -0.27 -28.22
C ALA A 3 -4.78 1.00 -28.01
N TYR A 4 -4.10 1.09 -26.88
CA TYR A 4 -3.03 2.07 -26.70
C TYR A 4 -1.91 1.68 -27.67
N THR A 5 -1.72 2.49 -28.70
CA THR A 5 -0.56 2.41 -29.56
C THR A 5 0.66 2.84 -28.74
N ASN A 6 1.57 1.90 -28.50
CA ASN A 6 2.93 2.19 -28.04
C ASN A 6 3.63 3.00 -29.14
N LEU A 7 3.45 4.33 -29.13
CA LEU A 7 4.29 5.23 -29.91
C LEU A 7 5.74 5.07 -29.45
N PRO A 8 6.71 4.84 -30.34
CA PRO A 8 8.10 4.69 -29.95
C PRO A 8 8.57 5.97 -29.26
N THR A 9 8.97 5.82 -28.00
CA THR A 9 9.56 6.91 -27.21
C THR A 9 10.83 7.40 -27.88
N SER A 10 11.08 8.70 -27.86
CA SER A 10 12.29 9.26 -28.48
C SER A 10 13.55 8.66 -27.83
N PRO A 11 14.67 8.52 -28.56
CA PRO A 11 15.92 8.01 -27.99
C PRO A 11 16.36 8.75 -26.71
N THR A 12 16.10 10.06 -26.66
CA THR A 12 16.35 10.90 -25.49
C THR A 12 15.48 10.52 -24.29
N SER A 13 14.20 10.16 -24.52
CA SER A 13 13.31 9.69 -23.45
C SER A 13 13.72 8.33 -22.89
N GLN A 14 14.28 7.44 -23.72
CA GLN A 14 14.75 6.13 -23.30
C GLN A 14 16.00 6.23 -22.43
N ILE A 15 16.98 7.06 -22.85
CA ILE A 15 18.19 7.33 -22.08
C ILE A 15 17.84 7.94 -20.71
N LEU A 16 16.90 8.88 -20.66
CA LEU A 16 16.47 9.50 -19.40
C LEU A 16 15.79 8.49 -18.46
N GLY A 17 14.98 7.57 -19.00
CA GLY A 17 14.36 6.49 -18.21
C GLY A 17 15.42 5.60 -17.56
N PHE A 18 16.40 5.14 -18.35
CA PHE A 18 17.50 4.31 -17.86
C PHE A 18 18.34 5.00 -16.77
N ILE A 19 18.67 6.28 -16.95
CA ILE A 19 19.41 7.04 -15.93
C ILE A 19 18.60 7.15 -14.63
N THR A 20 17.29 7.41 -14.75
CA THR A 20 16.40 7.48 -13.58
C THR A 20 16.36 6.16 -12.82
N GLU A 21 16.24 5.04 -13.52
CA GLU A 21 16.27 3.70 -12.92
C GLU A 21 17.59 3.43 -12.17
N LEU A 22 18.74 3.78 -12.78
CA LEU A 22 20.05 3.63 -12.13
C LEU A 22 20.18 4.47 -10.86
N ILE A 23 19.69 5.72 -10.87
CA ILE A 23 19.69 6.59 -9.70
C ILE A 23 18.85 5.97 -8.59
N PHE A 24 17.64 5.53 -8.91
CA PHE A 24 16.73 4.91 -7.93
C PHE A 24 17.34 3.65 -7.31
N ARG A 25 17.90 2.78 -8.15
CA ARG A 25 18.57 1.55 -7.70
C ARG A 25 19.77 1.85 -6.81
N SER A 26 20.60 2.83 -7.19
CA SER A 26 21.77 3.23 -6.41
C SER A 26 21.37 3.79 -5.04
N LEU A 27 20.28 4.54 -4.96
CA LEU A 27 19.79 5.11 -3.71
C LEU A 27 19.36 4.01 -2.72
N PHE A 28 18.63 2.99 -3.19
CA PHE A 28 18.25 1.85 -2.34
C PHE A 28 19.46 1.03 -1.89
N ILE A 29 20.45 0.83 -2.76
CA ILE A 29 21.71 0.18 -2.38
C ILE A 29 22.36 0.96 -1.24
N ILE A 30 22.47 2.29 -1.35
CA ILE A 30 23.01 3.13 -0.28
C ILE A 30 22.24 2.94 1.03
N PHE A 31 20.90 2.98 0.99
CA PHE A 31 20.10 2.81 2.22
C PHE A 31 20.26 1.43 2.86
N ILE A 32 20.36 0.38 2.03
CA ILE A 32 20.52 -1.00 2.49
C ILE A 32 21.93 -1.22 3.06
N GLU A 33 22.98 -0.81 2.34
CA GLU A 33 24.37 -0.97 2.76
C GLU A 33 24.70 -0.16 4.02
N ASN A 34 24.06 1.00 4.20
CA ASN A 34 24.17 1.79 5.42
C ASN A 34 23.26 1.29 6.56
N GLU A 35 22.58 0.16 6.39
CA GLU A 35 21.69 -0.45 7.39
C GLU A 35 20.67 0.56 7.97
N VAL A 36 20.10 1.42 7.12
CA VAL A 36 19.18 2.46 7.56
C VAL A 36 17.98 1.84 8.27
N ASN A 37 17.77 2.23 9.53
CA ASN A 37 16.64 1.76 10.32
C ASN A 37 15.36 2.52 9.95
N LEU A 38 14.57 1.96 9.04
CA LEU A 38 13.33 2.59 8.59
C LEU A 38 12.20 2.47 9.62
N HIS A 39 11.66 3.63 10.03
CA HIS A 39 10.42 3.71 10.79
C HIS A 39 9.19 3.93 9.91
N SER A 40 9.38 4.51 8.73
CA SER A 40 8.34 4.75 7.74
C SER A 40 8.82 4.35 6.37
N PHE A 41 7.96 3.67 5.61
CA PHE A 41 8.21 3.33 4.22
C PHE A 41 6.99 3.69 3.38
N GLY A 42 7.22 4.39 2.28
CA GLY A 42 6.17 4.87 1.40
C GLY A 42 6.52 4.60 -0.05
N VAL A 43 5.56 4.05 -0.79
CA VAL A 43 5.64 3.82 -2.22
C VAL A 43 4.41 4.46 -2.84
N ILE A 44 4.64 5.45 -3.71
CA ILE A 44 3.61 6.16 -4.46
C ILE A 44 3.98 6.03 -5.94
N VAL A 45 3.08 5.46 -6.74
CA VAL A 45 3.30 5.16 -8.15
C VAL A 45 2.09 5.58 -8.97
N ASP A 46 2.25 6.73 -9.62
CA ASP A 46 1.24 7.52 -10.31
C ASP A 46 1.43 7.57 -11.84
N GLY A 47 2.50 6.96 -12.37
CA GLY A 47 2.78 6.90 -13.81
C GLY A 47 3.68 5.75 -14.26
N TYR A 48 3.75 5.51 -15.58
CA TYR A 48 4.46 4.37 -16.17
C TYR A 48 5.96 4.32 -15.83
N LYS A 49 6.64 5.48 -15.71
CA LYS A 49 8.09 5.52 -15.43
C LYS A 49 8.38 5.15 -13.99
N GLU A 50 7.48 5.53 -13.09
CA GLU A 50 7.51 5.23 -11.67
C GLU A 50 7.35 3.71 -11.46
N PHE A 51 6.58 3.02 -12.31
CA PHE A 51 6.46 1.55 -12.28
C PHE A 51 7.77 0.82 -12.62
N GLU A 52 8.52 1.30 -13.62
CA GLU A 52 9.83 0.73 -13.97
C GLU A 52 10.82 0.91 -12.82
N CYS A 53 10.87 2.12 -12.24
CA CYS A 53 11.72 2.42 -11.08
C CYS A 53 11.34 1.59 -9.86
N PHE A 54 10.04 1.41 -9.60
CA PHE A 54 9.54 0.54 -8.55
C PHE A 54 10.01 -0.90 -8.75
N GLY A 55 9.91 -1.45 -9.96
CA GLY A 55 10.38 -2.80 -10.27
C GLY A 55 11.87 -3.00 -9.99
N ALA A 56 12.71 -2.03 -10.36
CA ALA A 56 14.16 -2.08 -10.11
C ALA A 56 14.49 -2.02 -8.61
N ALA A 57 13.85 -1.13 -7.85
CA ALA A 57 14.06 -1.03 -6.40
C ALA A 57 13.47 -2.21 -5.62
N PHE A 58 12.33 -2.73 -6.05
CA PHE A 58 11.64 -3.86 -5.44
C PHE A 58 12.54 -5.09 -5.35
N GLY A 59 13.28 -5.41 -6.43
CA GLY A 59 14.21 -6.53 -6.43
C GLY A 59 15.26 -6.45 -5.32
N LEU A 60 15.74 -5.24 -5.00
CA LEU A 60 16.69 -5.01 -3.90
C LEU A 60 16.05 -5.20 -2.52
N VAL A 61 14.82 -4.68 -2.34
CA VAL A 61 14.09 -4.79 -1.07
C VAL A 61 13.78 -6.26 -0.75
N LEU A 62 13.39 -7.06 -1.75
CA LEU A 62 13.16 -8.50 -1.56
C LEU A 62 14.40 -9.26 -1.08
N GLN A 63 15.57 -8.88 -1.56
CA GLN A 63 16.84 -9.52 -1.20
C GLN A 63 17.31 -9.12 0.22
N ASN A 64 16.77 -8.02 0.77
CA ASN A 64 17.21 -7.43 2.02
C ASN A 64 16.02 -7.28 2.97
N THR A 65 15.47 -8.40 3.43
CA THR A 65 14.21 -8.45 4.18
C THR A 65 14.18 -7.57 5.44
N ASN A 66 15.33 -7.42 6.10
CA ASN A 66 15.49 -6.57 7.29
C ASN A 66 15.21 -5.09 7.01
N PHE A 67 15.35 -4.63 5.76
CA PHE A 67 15.22 -3.23 5.37
C PHE A 67 13.87 -2.62 5.77
N VAL A 68 12.78 -3.38 5.62
CA VAL A 68 11.42 -2.92 5.96
C VAL A 68 10.84 -3.58 7.23
N TYR A 69 11.61 -4.44 7.90
CA TYR A 69 11.09 -5.25 9.01
C TYR A 69 10.54 -4.41 10.18
N ASN A 70 11.21 -3.30 10.51
CA ASN A 70 10.88 -2.46 11.67
C ASN A 70 9.93 -1.28 11.37
N ILE A 71 9.34 -1.23 10.17
CA ILE A 71 8.48 -0.10 9.80
C ILE A 71 7.22 -0.08 10.66
N LYS A 72 6.84 1.13 11.06
CA LYS A 72 5.62 1.41 11.81
C LYS A 72 4.59 2.14 10.95
N SER A 73 5.05 2.91 9.97
CA SER A 73 4.18 3.58 9.00
C SER A 73 4.42 3.05 7.61
N LEU A 74 3.35 2.60 6.95
CA LEU A 74 3.38 2.12 5.58
C LEU A 74 2.39 2.93 4.74
N THR A 75 2.88 3.48 3.63
CA THR A 75 2.06 4.14 2.59
C THR A 75 2.22 3.36 1.29
N LEU A 76 1.11 2.89 0.73
CA LEU A 76 1.05 2.21 -0.56
C LEU A 76 0.03 2.89 -1.45
N ASP A 77 0.51 3.64 -2.43
CA ASP A 77 -0.33 4.36 -3.36
C ASP A 77 0.03 3.93 -4.79
N PHE A 78 -0.91 3.28 -5.45
CA PHE A 78 -0.74 2.81 -6.81
C PHE A 78 -1.99 3.22 -7.60
N ASP A 79 -1.82 4.14 -8.54
CA ASP A 79 -2.93 4.67 -9.35
C ASP A 79 -3.15 3.89 -10.67
N SER A 80 -2.22 3.01 -11.04
CA SER A 80 -2.26 2.24 -12.29
C SER A 80 -2.47 0.73 -12.07
N GLU A 81 -2.71 -0.04 -13.14
CA GLU A 81 -3.02 -1.48 -13.12
C GLU A 81 -2.15 -2.29 -12.15
N ILE A 82 -2.78 -3.24 -11.45
CA ILE A 82 -2.10 -4.17 -10.54
C ILE A 82 -1.17 -5.07 -11.36
N THR A 83 0.14 -4.92 -11.13
CA THR A 83 1.17 -5.75 -11.76
C THR A 83 1.58 -6.92 -10.86
N ASP A 84 2.29 -7.91 -11.44
CA ASP A 84 2.91 -9.00 -10.69
C ASP A 84 3.90 -8.49 -9.63
N ASN A 85 4.61 -7.39 -9.92
CA ASN A 85 5.55 -6.78 -8.97
C ASN A 85 4.81 -6.22 -7.76
N ILE A 86 3.69 -5.51 -7.96
CA ILE A 86 2.85 -5.04 -6.85
C ILE A 86 2.34 -6.22 -6.03
N THR A 87 1.85 -7.26 -6.69
CA THR A 87 1.30 -8.44 -6.02
C THR A 87 2.36 -9.11 -5.13
N LYS A 88 3.54 -9.39 -5.68
CA LYS A 88 4.66 -9.98 -4.93
C LYS A 88 5.17 -9.07 -3.82
N PHE A 89 5.16 -7.75 -4.03
CA PHE A 89 5.56 -6.80 -3.01
C PHE A 89 4.59 -6.79 -1.82
N LEU A 90 3.29 -6.83 -2.07
CA LEU A 90 2.29 -6.96 -1.02
C LEU A 90 2.42 -8.27 -0.26
N GLU A 91 2.67 -9.39 -0.94
CA GLU A 91 2.93 -10.69 -0.29
C GLU A 91 4.17 -10.62 0.61
N PHE A 92 5.25 -10.06 0.10
CA PHE A 92 6.48 -9.85 0.85
C PHE A 92 6.24 -9.01 2.11
N LEU A 93 5.55 -7.88 2.00
CA LEU A 93 5.20 -7.04 3.15
C LEU A 93 4.36 -7.81 4.18
N CYS A 94 3.39 -8.61 3.73
CA CYS A 94 2.58 -9.44 4.64
C CYS A 94 3.42 -10.46 5.41
N SER A 95 4.46 -11.03 4.79
CA SER A 95 5.33 -12.02 5.44
C SER A 95 6.39 -11.40 6.35
N ASN A 96 6.76 -10.14 6.13
CA ASN A 96 7.91 -9.53 6.81
C ASN A 96 7.53 -8.37 7.76
N CYS A 97 6.35 -7.78 7.65
CA CYS A 97 5.94 -6.61 8.42
C CYS A 97 4.75 -6.90 9.34
N ASN A 98 4.99 -6.90 10.66
CA ASN A 98 3.95 -7.10 11.68
C ASN A 98 3.94 -6.01 12.80
N LEU A 99 4.70 -4.94 12.60
CA LEU A 99 4.85 -3.81 13.52
C LEU A 99 4.17 -2.53 13.02
N ILE A 100 3.40 -2.61 11.92
CA ILE A 100 2.75 -1.45 11.32
C ILE A 100 1.63 -0.97 12.24
N SER A 101 1.74 0.28 12.68
CA SER A 101 0.74 0.98 13.47
C SER A 101 -0.02 2.04 12.66
N SER A 102 0.52 2.48 11.53
CA SER A 102 -0.15 3.39 10.59
C SER A 102 -0.08 2.81 9.19
N LEU A 103 -1.24 2.47 8.64
CA LEU A 103 -1.37 1.88 7.32
C LEU A 103 -2.19 2.78 6.41
N TYR A 104 -1.54 3.35 5.40
CA TYR A 104 -2.21 4.04 4.31
C TYR A 104 -2.13 3.18 3.05
N PHE A 105 -3.27 2.87 2.44
CA PHE A 105 -3.30 2.32 1.10
C PHE A 105 -4.33 3.01 0.21
N LEU A 106 -3.90 3.35 -0.99
CA LEU A 106 -4.71 3.76 -2.13
C LEU A 106 -4.33 2.80 -3.27
N LEU A 107 -5.17 1.80 -3.51
CA LEU A 107 -4.92 0.81 -4.56
C LEU A 107 -5.90 1.01 -5.72
N PRO A 108 -5.53 0.61 -6.94
CA PRO A 108 -6.42 0.65 -8.09
C PRO A 108 -7.63 -0.22 -7.81
N ILE A 109 -8.72 -0.01 -8.55
CA ILE A 109 -10.00 -0.69 -8.35
C ILE A 109 -9.77 -2.19 -8.10
N ILE A 110 -9.87 -2.62 -6.84
CA ILE A 110 -9.86 -4.03 -6.43
C ILE A 110 -11.27 -4.56 -6.73
N ASN A 111 -11.67 -4.52 -8.00
CA ASN A 111 -12.82 -5.28 -8.47
C ASN A 111 -12.52 -6.78 -8.25
N ASN A 112 -13.51 -7.63 -8.46
CA ASN A 112 -13.36 -9.09 -8.40
C ASN A 112 -12.24 -9.66 -9.31
N GLY A 113 -11.57 -8.84 -10.13
CA GLY A 113 -10.45 -9.23 -10.98
C GLY A 113 -9.14 -9.58 -10.24
N HIS A 114 -8.94 -9.13 -8.98
CA HIS A 114 -7.70 -9.38 -8.24
C HIS A 114 -7.93 -9.90 -6.82
N PRO A 115 -8.43 -11.15 -6.66
CA PRO A 115 -8.72 -11.75 -5.36
C PRO A 115 -7.48 -11.86 -4.45
N ILE A 116 -6.30 -11.95 -5.05
CA ILE A 116 -5.02 -12.06 -4.32
C ILE A 116 -4.66 -10.78 -3.58
N ILE A 117 -4.89 -9.61 -4.17
CA ILE A 117 -4.62 -8.31 -3.52
C ILE A 117 -5.54 -8.13 -2.32
N LYS A 118 -6.82 -8.40 -2.50
CA LYS A 118 -7.80 -8.38 -1.41
C LYS A 118 -7.39 -9.32 -0.26
N LYS A 119 -6.92 -10.53 -0.59
CA LYS A 119 -6.42 -11.49 0.40
C LYS A 119 -5.20 -10.94 1.14
N ASN A 120 -4.22 -10.41 0.42
CA ASN A 120 -2.98 -9.87 0.99
C ASN A 120 -3.28 -8.68 1.91
N LEU A 121 -4.09 -7.72 1.48
CA LEU A 121 -4.51 -6.60 2.35
C LEU A 121 -5.24 -7.07 3.61
N SER A 122 -6.13 -8.05 3.48
CA SER A 122 -6.81 -8.62 4.63
C SER A 122 -5.83 -9.26 5.61
N GLN A 123 -4.84 -9.99 5.11
CA GLN A 123 -3.79 -10.59 5.94
C GLN A 123 -2.93 -9.51 6.60
N MET A 124 -2.51 -8.50 5.84
CA MET A 124 -1.72 -7.39 6.35
C MET A 124 -2.40 -6.71 7.54
N ILE A 125 -3.68 -6.36 7.42
CA ILE A 125 -4.45 -5.74 8.52
C ILE A 125 -4.52 -6.67 9.74
N LYS A 126 -4.83 -7.97 9.54
CA LYS A 126 -4.98 -8.94 10.64
C LYS A 126 -3.69 -9.20 11.42
N LEU A 127 -2.54 -9.10 10.75
CA LEU A 127 -1.22 -9.37 11.34
C LEU A 127 -0.76 -8.25 12.28
N GLN A 128 -1.28 -7.02 12.13
CA GLN A 128 -0.85 -5.88 12.94
C GLN A 128 -1.55 -5.89 14.30
N LYS A 129 -0.80 -6.13 15.38
CA LYS A 129 -1.35 -6.17 16.76
C LYS A 129 -1.66 -4.79 17.36
N ASN A 130 -1.07 -3.73 16.81
CA ASN A 130 -1.13 -2.38 17.35
C ASN A 130 -1.49 -1.37 16.26
N LEU A 131 -2.40 -1.74 15.36
CA LEU A 131 -2.83 -0.84 14.29
C LEU A 131 -3.62 0.33 14.91
N LYS A 132 -3.10 1.54 14.77
CA LYS A 132 -3.68 2.78 15.30
C LYS A 132 -4.38 3.60 14.22
N LYS A 133 -3.81 3.62 13.03
CA LYS A 133 -4.30 4.41 11.91
C LYS A 133 -4.45 3.55 10.66
N ILE A 134 -5.59 3.70 9.98
CA ILE A 134 -5.84 3.04 8.69
C ILE A 134 -6.56 3.98 7.72
N SER A 135 -6.25 3.88 6.42
CA SER A 135 -7.02 4.51 5.35
C SER A 135 -7.79 3.50 4.50
N PHE A 136 -8.92 3.96 3.95
CA PHE A 136 -9.69 3.25 2.94
C PHE A 136 -10.02 4.21 1.79
N SER A 137 -9.76 3.79 0.56
CA SER A 137 -10.06 4.56 -0.65
C SER A 137 -11.36 4.11 -1.31
N HIS A 138 -11.87 4.89 -2.26
CA HIS A 138 -13.07 4.58 -3.08
C HIS A 138 -13.09 3.16 -3.68
N ASN A 139 -11.91 2.56 -3.85
CA ASN A 139 -11.70 1.22 -4.42
C ASN A 139 -11.63 0.10 -3.38
N CYS A 140 -11.79 0.42 -2.10
CA CYS A 140 -11.66 -0.53 -1.03
C CYS A 140 -12.85 -1.50 -1.00
N PRO A 141 -12.62 -2.83 -1.05
CA PRO A 141 -13.68 -3.80 -0.82
C PRO A 141 -14.31 -3.61 0.57
N LEU A 142 -15.65 -3.54 0.65
CA LEU A 142 -16.38 -3.36 1.92
C LEU A 142 -15.99 -4.39 2.98
N SER A 143 -15.64 -5.61 2.56
CA SER A 143 -15.17 -6.67 3.46
C SER A 143 -13.90 -6.32 4.24
N LEU A 144 -13.06 -5.39 3.77
CA LEU A 144 -11.89 -4.93 4.51
C LEU A 144 -12.29 -4.05 5.70
N LEU A 145 -13.34 -3.23 5.58
CA LEU A 145 -13.85 -2.45 6.71
C LEU A 145 -14.36 -3.35 7.85
N LEU A 146 -14.96 -4.49 7.51
CA LEU A 146 -15.43 -5.47 8.50
C LEU A 146 -14.28 -6.09 9.32
N LEU A 147 -13.03 -6.02 8.85
CA LEU A 147 -11.87 -6.50 9.59
C LEU A 147 -11.53 -5.66 10.81
N LEU A 148 -12.00 -4.41 10.87
CA LEU A 148 -11.74 -3.55 12.03
C LEU A 148 -12.43 -4.05 13.30
N LYS A 149 -13.42 -4.94 13.17
CA LYS A 149 -14.05 -5.65 14.29
C LYS A 149 -13.09 -6.64 15.00
N ASN A 150 -11.94 -6.95 14.40
CA ASN A 150 -10.94 -7.83 14.99
C ASN A 150 -10.36 -7.20 16.28
N PRO A 151 -10.20 -7.95 17.39
CA PRO A 151 -9.58 -7.45 18.63
C PRO A 151 -8.22 -6.78 18.49
N ASN A 152 -7.42 -7.18 17.50
CA ASN A 152 -6.12 -6.57 17.17
C ASN A 152 -6.26 -5.14 16.61
N CYS A 153 -7.44 -4.75 16.17
CA CYS A 153 -7.75 -3.42 15.63
C CYS A 153 -8.70 -2.66 16.58
N SER A 154 -9.78 -3.28 17.05
CA SER A 154 -10.85 -2.60 17.78
C SER A 154 -10.40 -1.91 19.07
N ASN A 155 -9.34 -2.41 19.71
CA ASN A 155 -8.79 -1.85 20.95
C ASN A 155 -7.64 -0.85 20.73
N THR A 156 -7.12 -0.72 19.51
CA THR A 156 -5.92 0.09 19.23
C THR A 156 -6.16 1.16 18.17
N LEU A 157 -7.14 0.98 17.30
CA LEU A 157 -7.41 1.84 16.16
C LEU A 157 -8.09 3.14 16.61
N ASN A 158 -7.34 4.24 16.57
CA ASN A 158 -7.80 5.56 16.99
C ASN A 158 -8.06 6.53 15.81
N THR A 159 -7.54 6.23 14.62
CA THR A 159 -7.74 7.05 13.43
C THR A 159 -8.20 6.22 12.23
N ILE A 160 -9.31 6.63 11.61
CA ILE A 160 -9.75 6.12 10.31
C ILE A 160 -9.78 7.25 9.29
N ILE A 161 -9.22 7.02 8.11
CA ILE A 161 -9.28 7.95 6.98
C ILE A 161 -10.10 7.31 5.85
N PHE A 162 -11.13 8.00 5.40
CA PHE A 162 -11.89 7.66 4.20
C PHE A 162 -11.51 8.61 3.08
N TYR A 163 -11.02 8.08 1.96
CA TYR A 163 -10.58 8.85 0.79
C TYR A 163 -11.49 8.56 -0.42
N SER A 164 -12.26 9.56 -0.82
CA SER A 164 -13.26 9.55 -1.90
C SER A 164 -14.25 8.39 -1.83
N ILE A 165 -14.55 7.87 -0.63
CA ILE A 165 -15.44 6.73 -0.41
C ILE A 165 -16.90 7.11 -0.74
N ASP A 166 -17.57 6.31 -1.58
CA ASP A 166 -19.04 6.37 -1.69
C ASP A 166 -19.66 5.59 -0.53
N PHE A 167 -20.25 6.32 0.43
CA PHE A 167 -20.91 5.75 1.59
C PHE A 167 -22.30 5.15 1.29
N LYS A 168 -22.79 5.22 0.04
CA LYS A 168 -24.04 4.55 -0.34
C LYS A 168 -23.97 3.06 0.01
N ASN A 169 -25.00 2.56 0.67
CA ASN A 169 -25.13 1.17 1.12
C ASN A 169 -24.17 0.72 2.24
N MET A 170 -23.53 1.64 2.96
CA MET A 170 -22.70 1.32 4.14
C MET A 170 -23.47 1.43 5.47
N ASN A 171 -24.68 0.86 5.53
CA ASN A 171 -25.55 0.91 6.71
C ASN A 171 -24.96 0.22 7.96
N PHE A 172 -23.99 -0.67 7.79
CA PHE A 172 -23.29 -1.38 8.87
C PHE A 172 -22.23 -0.54 9.59
N LEU A 173 -21.90 0.67 9.11
CA LEU A 173 -20.85 1.50 9.72
C LEU A 173 -21.19 1.91 11.15
N SER A 174 -22.46 2.12 11.47
CA SER A 174 -22.89 2.43 12.85
C SER A 174 -22.53 1.30 13.81
N GLU A 175 -22.82 0.05 13.44
CA GLU A 175 -22.46 -1.13 14.23
C GLU A 175 -20.94 -1.30 14.30
N LEU A 176 -20.23 -1.05 13.19
CA LEU A 176 -18.77 -1.13 13.14
C LEU A 176 -18.11 -0.15 14.12
N PHE A 177 -18.52 1.12 14.11
CA PHE A 177 -17.92 2.15 14.95
C PHE A 177 -18.25 1.95 16.43
N ASN A 178 -19.41 1.41 16.78
CA ASN A 178 -19.76 1.06 18.15
C ASN A 178 -18.83 -0.03 18.75
N GLN A 179 -18.11 -0.78 17.92
CA GLN A 179 -17.17 -1.81 18.35
C GLN A 179 -15.72 -1.31 18.45
N LEU A 180 -15.43 -0.06 18.04
CA LEU A 180 -14.09 0.53 18.12
C LEU A 180 -13.96 1.31 19.43
N ASN A 181 -13.22 0.74 20.39
CA ASN A 181 -13.21 1.20 21.78
C ASN A 181 -12.40 2.48 22.01
N VAL A 182 -11.48 2.80 21.10
CA VAL A 182 -10.50 3.89 21.26
C VAL A 182 -10.48 4.83 20.06
N LEU A 183 -11.56 4.86 19.25
CA LEU A 183 -11.63 5.72 18.08
C LEU A 183 -11.68 7.20 18.50
N GLU A 184 -10.67 7.97 18.12
CA GLU A 184 -10.51 9.38 18.48
C GLU A 184 -10.72 10.32 17.28
N SER A 185 -10.49 9.82 16.06
CA SER A 185 -10.49 10.64 14.85
C SER A 185 -11.01 9.90 13.63
N ILE A 186 -11.85 10.60 12.86
CA ILE A 186 -12.33 10.16 11.56
C ILE A 186 -12.06 11.30 10.57
N HIS A 187 -11.35 11.00 9.49
CA HIS A 187 -11.11 11.93 8.40
C HIS A 187 -11.90 11.49 7.18
N ILE A 188 -12.60 12.43 6.56
CA ILE A 188 -13.28 12.23 5.29
C ILE A 188 -12.64 13.20 4.31
N VAL A 189 -11.94 12.65 3.31
CA VAL A 189 -11.30 13.39 2.23
C VAL A 189 -12.08 13.07 0.97
N ASN A 190 -12.69 14.07 0.34
CA ASN A 190 -13.52 13.89 -0.86
C ASN A 190 -12.73 14.20 -2.12
#